data_AF-A0A2V2RTT3-F1
#
_entry.id   AF-A0A2V2RTT3-F1
#
_cell.length_a   1.000
_cell.length_b   1.000
_cell.length_c   1.000
_cell.angle_alpha   90.00
_cell.angle_beta   90.00
_cell.angle_gamma   90.00
#
_symmetry.space_group_name_H-M   'P 1'
#
loop_
_entity.id
_entity.type
_entity.pdbx_description
1 polymer ?
#
loop_
_entity_poly.entity_id
_entity_poly.type
_entity_poly.pdbx_seq_one_letter_code
_entity_poly.pdbx_strand_id
1 'polypeptide(L)'
;MLVEQLTEAEQATYKRKIKTREGLRQVLGPFPRKKTVIMCHGTFDLVHPGHVRHLIYAKSKADILVASLTSDIHIAKANYRPYVPQALRAMHLAALEIVDYVIIDDQPTPIENLLFLKPDFFAKGYEYHKGGLHPKTREEISVLESYGGEIIFTPGDIIYSSSHIIEQGPPNLFADKLHALLEAENISFGDLTKVLTSFKGTKVHVVGDLIVDSYTYCTLVGGNTKTPTFSLKFEDQIDYVGGAGVVAKHMRAAGAEVTLTTVLGEDALGEFVLKDLEEAGVKCNAIRTETRPTTQKNLFTAQGYRMLKVDKLDNRPISEKTIASFQEAIEGISTDAIVFSDFRHGIFSAATIPALSKALPKNALKVADSQVASRWGNILEFQNFDLITPNEREARFALADQDSTVRPLALELYRRANCKYLILKMGERGIITYRAPSHEVRSFFVVDSFVVGAPADPVGAGDALVSYATLSLIRKDCPVVASVLGSVAAALACERDGNNPVEPSIALAKLERIRRGAQFE
;
A
#
# COMPACT_ATOMS: atom_id res chain seq x y z
N MET A 1 4.50 -17.83 8.91
CA MET A 1 4.22 -19.20 9.43
C MET A 1 4.28 -19.21 10.93
N LEU A 2 4.63 -18.10 11.58
CA LEU A 2 4.80 -18.08 13.02
C LEU A 2 3.50 -18.11 13.83
N VAL A 3 2.32 -18.01 13.20
CA VAL A 3 1.03 -18.18 13.91
C VAL A 3 0.31 -19.50 13.59
N GLU A 4 0.49 -20.08 12.39
CA GLU A 4 -0.08 -21.40 12.04
C GLU A 4 0.82 -22.59 12.42
N GLN A 5 2.02 -22.37 12.97
CA GLN A 5 2.90 -23.44 13.48
C GLN A 5 2.85 -23.66 14.98
N LEU A 6 2.21 -22.77 15.74
CA LEU A 6 2.01 -22.96 17.16
C LEU A 6 0.75 -23.78 17.37
N THR A 7 0.89 -24.93 18.01
CA THR A 7 -0.23 -25.72 18.53
C THR A 7 -1.16 -24.82 19.36
N GLU A 8 -2.45 -25.16 19.45
CA GLU A 8 -3.40 -24.41 20.30
C GLU A 8 -2.87 -24.23 21.74
N ALA A 9 -2.11 -25.21 22.23
CA ALA A 9 -1.42 -25.16 23.52
C ALA A 9 -0.31 -24.10 23.58
N GLU A 10 0.52 -23.98 22.54
CA GLU A 10 1.58 -22.96 22.45
C GLU A 10 0.99 -21.55 22.29
N GLN A 11 -0.08 -21.40 21.50
CA GLN A 11 -0.80 -20.12 21.41
C GLN A 11 -1.43 -19.71 22.75
N ALA A 12 -2.04 -20.65 23.47
CA ALA A 12 -2.56 -20.41 24.81
C ALA A 12 -1.45 -19.95 25.80
N THR A 13 -0.21 -20.39 25.58
CA THR A 13 0.91 -20.15 26.50
C THR A 13 1.40 -18.70 26.51
N TYR A 14 1.42 -18.00 25.37
CA TYR A 14 1.75 -16.57 25.35
C TYR A 14 0.48 -15.68 25.45
N LYS A 15 -0.65 -16.08 24.85
CA LYS A 15 -1.91 -15.32 24.92
C LYS A 15 -2.36 -15.11 26.37
N ARG A 16 -2.07 -16.05 27.29
CA ARG A 16 -2.38 -15.89 28.72
C ARG A 16 -1.67 -14.70 29.38
N LYS A 17 -0.51 -14.30 28.88
CA LYS A 17 0.28 -13.17 29.41
C LYS A 17 -0.21 -11.83 28.85
N ILE A 18 -0.83 -11.82 27.66
CA ILE A 18 -1.40 -10.61 27.08
C ILE A 18 -2.76 -10.35 27.74
N LYS A 19 -2.90 -9.21 28.43
CA LYS A 19 -4.11 -8.86 29.21
C LYS A 19 -4.64 -7.49 28.81
N THR A 20 -5.96 -7.32 28.90
CA THR A 20 -6.58 -5.99 28.90
C THR A 20 -6.25 -5.26 30.20
N ARG A 21 -6.41 -3.93 30.23
CA ARG A 21 -6.19 -3.11 31.42
C ARG A 21 -6.99 -3.62 32.62
N GLU A 22 -8.27 -3.93 32.41
CA GLU A 22 -9.18 -4.42 33.43
C GLU A 22 -8.81 -5.84 33.87
N GLY A 23 -8.47 -6.73 32.93
CA GLY A 23 -8.03 -8.08 33.23
C GLY A 23 -6.71 -8.10 34.02
N LEU A 24 -5.80 -7.19 33.72
CA LEU A 24 -4.55 -7.03 34.46
C LEU A 24 -4.81 -6.53 35.89
N ARG A 25 -5.72 -5.56 36.08
CA ARG A 25 -6.12 -5.10 37.43
C ARG A 25 -6.71 -6.22 38.29
N GLN A 26 -7.50 -7.11 37.69
CA GLN A 26 -8.03 -8.28 38.40
C GLN A 26 -6.92 -9.23 38.87
N VAL A 27 -5.89 -9.43 38.05
CA VAL A 27 -4.76 -10.31 38.36
C VAL A 27 -3.80 -9.70 39.38
N LEU A 28 -3.51 -8.40 39.27
CA LEU A 28 -2.58 -7.70 40.16
C LEU A 28 -3.18 -7.34 41.52
N GLY A 29 -4.51 -7.19 41.59
CA GLY A 29 -5.20 -6.72 42.78
C GLY A 29 -5.00 -5.23 43.09
N PRO A 30 -5.69 -4.72 44.13
CA PRO A 30 -5.56 -3.33 44.56
C PRO A 30 -4.16 -3.05 45.13
N PHE A 31 -3.73 -1.80 45.00
CA PHE A 31 -2.53 -1.29 45.68
C PHE A 31 -2.93 -0.71 47.04
N PRO A 32 -2.16 -0.91 48.13
CA PRO A 32 -0.91 -1.68 48.21
C PRO A 32 -1.15 -3.20 48.19
N ARG A 33 -0.13 -3.97 47.78
CA ARG A 33 -0.22 -5.42 47.52
C ARG A 33 0.98 -6.18 48.09
N LYS A 34 0.83 -7.50 48.27
CA LYS A 34 1.89 -8.37 48.81
C LYS A 34 3.01 -8.68 47.79
N LYS A 35 2.64 -8.89 46.52
CA LYS A 35 3.59 -9.10 45.42
C LYS A 35 3.83 -7.77 44.72
N THR A 36 5.05 -7.29 44.74
CA THR A 36 5.46 -6.03 44.11
C THR A 36 5.36 -6.13 42.58
N VAL A 37 4.94 -5.05 41.94
CA VAL A 37 4.77 -4.96 40.48
C VAL A 37 5.67 -3.88 39.93
N ILE A 38 6.44 -4.22 38.89
CA ILE A 38 7.18 -3.26 38.08
C ILE A 38 6.60 -3.18 36.68
N MET A 39 6.48 -1.97 36.15
CA MET A 39 6.03 -1.73 34.77
C MET A 39 7.13 -1.08 33.94
N CYS A 40 7.38 -1.61 32.74
CA CYS A 40 8.20 -0.99 31.69
C CYS A 40 7.27 -0.47 30.59
N HIS A 41 7.55 0.69 30.00
CA HIS A 41 6.77 1.21 28.86
C HIS A 41 7.66 1.59 27.67
N GLY A 42 7.21 1.27 26.45
CA GLY A 42 7.91 1.69 25.24
C GLY A 42 7.29 1.17 23.94
N THR A 43 7.90 1.52 22.81
CA THR A 43 7.45 1.03 21.50
C THR A 43 7.85 -0.43 21.26
N PHE A 44 9.01 -0.89 21.73
CA PHE A 44 9.49 -2.26 21.53
C PHE A 44 9.39 -2.76 20.08
N ASP A 45 9.76 -1.91 19.11
CA ASP A 45 9.53 -2.20 17.69
C ASP A 45 10.25 -3.48 17.24
N LEU A 46 11.57 -3.53 17.46
CA LEU A 46 12.32 -4.78 17.45
C LEU A 46 12.90 -5.03 18.83
N VAL A 47 12.65 -6.21 19.39
CA VAL A 47 13.30 -6.65 20.62
C VAL A 47 14.76 -6.98 20.31
N HIS A 48 15.67 -6.34 21.01
CA HIS A 48 17.12 -6.50 20.86
C HIS A 48 17.74 -6.71 22.25
N PRO A 49 19.04 -7.07 22.37
CA PRO A 49 19.66 -7.36 23.66
C PRO A 49 19.54 -6.24 24.72
N GLY A 50 19.42 -4.99 24.28
CA GLY A 50 19.15 -3.84 25.17
C GLY A 50 17.79 -3.91 25.86
N HIS A 51 16.72 -4.23 25.12
CA HIS A 51 15.39 -4.48 25.70
C HIS A 51 15.42 -5.67 26.67
N VAL A 52 16.09 -6.76 26.30
CA VAL A 52 16.20 -7.95 27.16
C VAL A 52 16.91 -7.62 28.47
N ARG A 53 18.07 -6.93 28.42
CA ARG A 53 18.78 -6.48 29.63
C ARG A 53 17.94 -5.54 30.50
N HIS A 54 17.25 -4.60 29.88
CA HIS A 54 16.33 -3.68 30.56
C HIS A 54 15.23 -4.44 31.32
N LEU A 55 14.58 -5.39 30.65
CA LEU A 55 13.50 -6.20 31.24
C LEU A 55 14.03 -7.17 32.33
N ILE A 56 15.22 -7.77 32.15
CA ILE A 56 15.86 -8.61 33.17
C ILE A 56 16.13 -7.80 34.43
N TYR A 57 16.71 -6.60 34.28
CA TYR A 57 16.98 -5.73 35.41
C TYR A 57 15.67 -5.32 36.10
N ALA A 58 14.65 -4.92 35.34
CA ALA A 58 13.35 -4.56 35.90
C ALA A 58 12.75 -5.73 36.70
N LYS A 59 12.71 -6.93 36.13
CA LYS A 59 12.22 -8.15 36.80
C LYS A 59 12.98 -8.46 38.10
N SER A 60 14.26 -8.12 38.21
CA SER A 60 15.03 -8.32 39.47
C SER A 60 14.58 -7.43 40.63
N LYS A 61 13.77 -6.39 40.38
CA LYS A 61 13.32 -5.40 41.37
C LYS A 61 11.91 -5.65 41.90
N ALA A 62 11.14 -6.53 41.27
CA ALA A 62 9.77 -6.81 41.67
C ALA A 62 9.34 -8.25 41.37
N ASP A 63 8.31 -8.71 42.07
CA ASP A 63 7.77 -10.06 41.88
C ASP A 63 7.12 -10.26 40.52
N ILE A 64 6.52 -9.20 39.95
CA ILE A 64 5.76 -9.23 38.69
C ILE A 64 6.25 -8.12 37.76
N LEU A 65 6.65 -8.46 36.53
CA LEU A 65 6.99 -7.54 35.44
C LEU A 65 5.83 -7.43 34.44
N VAL A 66 5.34 -6.21 34.28
CA VAL A 66 4.37 -5.83 33.24
C VAL A 66 5.11 -5.05 32.15
N ALA A 67 5.09 -5.56 30.91
CA ALA A 67 5.55 -4.82 29.75
C ALA A 67 4.36 -4.11 29.08
N SER A 68 4.35 -2.78 29.14
CA SER A 68 3.37 -1.92 28.47
C SER A 68 3.93 -1.47 27.12
N LEU A 69 3.22 -1.75 26.03
CA LEU A 69 3.63 -1.34 24.69
C LEU A 69 2.73 -0.25 24.14
N THR A 70 3.32 0.80 23.57
CA THR A 70 2.55 1.85 22.88
C THR A 70 1.83 1.26 21.65
N SER A 71 0.54 1.50 21.50
CA SER A 71 -0.25 1.09 20.33
C SER A 71 0.20 1.78 19.03
N ASP A 72 -0.10 1.15 17.89
CA ASP A 72 0.32 1.59 16.55
C ASP A 72 -0.22 3.00 16.19
N ILE A 73 -1.33 3.41 16.80
CA ILE A 73 -1.93 4.75 16.58
C ILE A 73 -1.05 5.90 17.05
N HIS A 74 -0.31 5.71 18.14
CA HIS A 74 0.42 6.79 18.82
C HIS A 74 1.89 6.87 18.40
N ILE A 75 2.33 5.99 17.49
CA ILE A 75 3.70 5.95 16.99
C ILE A 75 3.76 6.77 15.69
N ALA A 76 4.28 8.00 15.82
CA ALA A 76 4.41 8.94 14.70
C ALA A 76 5.88 9.24 14.31
N LYS A 77 6.85 8.65 15.00
CA LYS A 77 8.28 8.92 14.76
C LYS A 77 8.76 8.17 13.52
N ALA A 78 9.16 8.90 12.48
CA ALA A 78 9.75 8.39 11.23
C ALA A 78 8.80 7.64 10.28
N ASN A 79 9.18 7.60 8.99
CA ASN A 79 8.44 6.88 7.95
C ASN A 79 8.38 5.38 8.29
N TYR A 80 7.19 4.76 8.23
CA TYR A 80 6.93 3.32 8.43
C TYR A 80 7.04 2.77 9.85
N ARG A 81 7.06 3.61 10.90
CA ARG A 81 7.00 3.12 12.28
C ARG A 81 5.57 2.99 12.80
N PRO A 82 5.27 1.96 13.60
CA PRO A 82 6.17 0.86 13.95
C PRO A 82 6.37 -0.09 12.76
N TYR A 83 7.57 -0.66 12.66
CA TYR A 83 7.89 -1.63 11.63
C TYR A 83 7.16 -2.96 11.88
N VAL A 84 7.04 -3.34 13.15
CA VAL A 84 6.34 -4.54 13.62
C VAL A 84 4.97 -4.16 14.18
N PRO A 85 3.86 -4.72 13.66
CA PRO A 85 2.51 -4.49 14.19
C PRO A 85 2.41 -4.80 15.69
N GLN A 86 1.58 -4.04 16.42
CA GLN A 86 1.45 -4.16 17.88
C GLN A 86 1.17 -5.57 18.40
N ALA A 87 0.43 -6.40 17.64
CA ALA A 87 0.12 -7.76 18.03
C ALA A 87 1.38 -8.66 18.04
N LEU A 88 2.25 -8.53 17.04
CA LEU A 88 3.52 -9.24 16.98
C LEU A 88 4.50 -8.72 18.05
N ARG A 89 4.54 -7.41 18.28
CA ARG A 89 5.32 -6.82 19.39
C ARG A 89 4.87 -7.36 20.75
N ALA A 90 3.55 -7.48 20.97
CA ALA A 90 2.98 -8.04 22.18
C ALA A 90 3.34 -9.52 22.36
N MET A 91 3.25 -10.30 21.28
CA MET A 91 3.65 -11.70 21.24
C MET A 91 5.14 -11.87 21.60
N HIS A 92 6.03 -11.06 21.00
CA HIS A 92 7.47 -11.11 21.28
C HIS A 92 7.77 -10.86 22.76
N LEU A 93 7.14 -9.86 23.36
CA LEU A 93 7.31 -9.57 24.78
C LEU A 93 6.74 -10.68 25.66
N ALA A 94 5.56 -11.24 25.31
CA ALA A 94 4.93 -12.31 26.07
C ALA A 94 5.76 -13.62 26.02
N ALA A 95 6.45 -13.88 24.91
CA ALA A 95 7.32 -15.03 24.76
C ALA A 95 8.54 -15.00 25.72
N LEU A 96 8.97 -13.82 26.17
CA LEU A 96 10.07 -13.70 27.13
C LEU A 96 9.65 -14.28 28.48
N GLU A 97 10.41 -15.24 28.98
CA GLU A 97 10.16 -15.91 30.27
C GLU A 97 10.04 -14.89 31.42
N ILE A 98 10.91 -13.88 31.40
CA ILE A 98 10.99 -12.81 32.41
C ILE A 98 9.77 -11.87 32.45
N VAL A 99 8.97 -11.82 31.38
CA VAL A 99 7.77 -10.95 31.30
C VAL A 99 6.56 -11.75 31.77
N ASP A 100 5.91 -11.31 32.85
CA ASP A 100 4.73 -11.99 33.39
C ASP A 100 3.47 -11.59 32.62
N TYR A 101 3.32 -10.30 32.31
CA TYR A 101 2.18 -9.78 31.57
C TYR A 101 2.56 -8.71 30.56
N VAL A 102 1.80 -8.65 29.47
CA VAL A 102 1.91 -7.64 28.43
C VAL A 102 0.58 -6.91 28.29
N ILE A 103 0.63 -5.59 28.17
CA ILE A 103 -0.53 -4.74 27.91
C ILE A 103 -0.25 -3.82 26.71
N ILE A 104 -1.21 -3.72 25.79
CA ILE A 104 -1.21 -2.73 24.72
C ILE A 104 -1.82 -1.45 25.30
N ASP A 105 -1.04 -0.37 25.30
CA ASP A 105 -1.47 0.93 25.77
C ASP A 105 -2.14 1.70 24.63
N ASP A 106 -3.46 1.89 24.78
CA ASP A 106 -4.28 2.65 23.83
C ASP A 106 -4.10 4.17 23.99
N GLN A 107 -3.25 4.62 24.93
CA GLN A 107 -2.90 6.02 25.13
C GLN A 107 -1.48 6.34 24.63
N PRO A 108 -1.17 7.60 24.28
CA PRO A 108 0.16 8.00 23.80
C PRO A 108 1.22 8.03 24.91
N THR A 109 0.80 7.96 26.18
CA THR A 109 1.66 7.94 27.36
C THR A 109 1.14 6.92 28.38
N PRO A 110 2.00 6.36 29.24
CA PRO A 110 1.60 5.33 30.21
C PRO A 110 0.80 5.87 31.41
N ILE A 111 0.45 7.15 31.43
CA ILE A 111 -0.05 7.86 32.61
C ILE A 111 -1.35 7.26 33.14
N GLU A 112 -2.31 6.98 32.25
CA GLU A 112 -3.59 6.38 32.67
C GLU A 112 -3.39 4.97 33.25
N ASN A 113 -2.51 4.17 32.64
CA ASN A 113 -2.18 2.85 33.15
C ASN A 113 -1.45 2.90 34.48
N LEU A 114 -0.58 3.89 34.70
CA LEU A 114 0.07 4.11 36.01
C LEU A 114 -0.96 4.43 37.09
N LEU A 115 -1.91 5.33 36.83
CA LEU A 115 -2.96 5.70 37.78
C LEU A 115 -3.94 4.55 38.06
N PHE A 116 -4.24 3.74 37.05
CA PHE A 116 -5.20 2.65 37.16
C PHE A 116 -4.62 1.39 37.81
N LEU A 117 -3.43 0.96 37.36
CA LEU A 117 -2.79 -0.25 37.86
C LEU A 117 -2.01 0.00 39.16
N LYS A 118 -1.48 1.21 39.33
CA LYS A 118 -0.62 1.60 40.46
C LYS A 118 0.52 0.59 40.70
N PRO A 119 1.43 0.40 39.74
CA PRO A 119 2.60 -0.44 39.96
C PRO A 119 3.48 0.15 41.07
N ASP A 120 4.12 -0.73 41.84
CA ASP A 120 5.05 -0.34 42.90
C ASP A 120 6.28 0.36 42.31
N PHE A 121 6.72 -0.08 41.12
CA PHE A 121 7.86 0.49 40.40
C PHE A 121 7.55 0.77 38.92
N PHE A 122 8.18 1.81 38.36
CA PHE A 122 8.19 2.07 36.92
C PHE A 122 9.62 2.13 36.39
N ALA A 123 9.98 1.26 35.47
CA ALA A 123 11.33 1.16 34.93
C ALA A 123 11.49 1.94 33.63
N LYS A 124 12.55 2.76 33.56
CA LYS A 124 13.02 3.44 32.34
C LYS A 124 14.48 3.15 32.02
N GLY A 125 14.82 3.21 30.74
CA GLY A 125 16.20 3.09 30.27
C GLY A 125 17.07 4.28 30.70
N TYR A 126 18.38 4.06 30.87
CA TYR A 126 19.35 5.09 31.26
C TYR A 126 19.42 6.30 30.29
N GLU A 127 19.00 6.10 29.03
CA GLU A 127 18.95 7.13 27.99
C GLU A 127 18.08 8.35 28.36
N TYR A 128 17.12 8.20 29.28
CA TYR A 128 16.27 9.29 29.75
C TYR A 128 16.89 10.12 30.89
N HIS A 129 18.12 9.80 31.30
CA HIS A 129 18.89 10.52 32.32
C HIS A 129 20.05 11.35 31.73
N LYS A 130 20.67 10.90 30.62
CA LYS A 130 21.75 11.63 29.93
C LYS A 130 21.19 12.80 29.09
N GLY A 131 20.95 13.94 29.74
CA GLY A 131 20.51 15.18 29.09
C GLY A 131 19.57 16.07 29.92
N GLY A 132 19.26 15.67 31.16
CA GLY A 132 18.22 16.28 31.98
C GLY A 132 16.88 15.55 31.86
N LEU A 133 16.04 15.62 32.90
CA LEU A 133 14.74 14.92 32.93
C LEU A 133 13.79 15.50 31.87
N HIS A 134 13.58 14.73 30.80
CA HIS A 134 12.59 15.01 29.77
C HIS A 134 11.22 15.30 30.41
N PRO A 135 10.44 16.30 29.94
CA PRO A 135 9.16 16.69 30.56
C PRO A 135 8.20 15.51 30.82
N LYS A 136 8.09 14.59 29.85
CA LYS A 136 7.30 13.35 29.99
C LYS A 136 7.71 12.49 31.18
N THR A 137 9.01 12.39 31.48
CA THR A 137 9.51 11.63 32.62
C THR A 137 9.17 12.31 33.95
N ARG A 138 9.07 13.64 34.00
CA ARG A 138 8.64 14.36 35.21
C ARG A 138 7.17 14.11 35.55
N GLU A 139 6.32 14.07 34.53
CA GLU A 139 4.90 13.76 34.69
C GLU A 139 4.69 12.34 35.23
N GLU A 140 5.39 11.35 34.67
CA GLU A 140 5.35 9.97 35.16
C GLU A 140 5.81 9.86 36.64
N ILE A 141 6.88 10.56 37.02
CA ILE A 141 7.37 10.61 38.41
C ILE A 141 6.30 11.21 39.34
N SER A 142 5.71 12.35 38.96
CA SER A 142 4.66 12.99 39.76
C SER A 142 3.45 12.08 39.97
N VAL A 143 3.08 11.30 38.94
CA VAL A 143 1.99 10.32 39.02
C VAL A 143 2.35 9.18 39.97
N LEU A 144 3.57 8.64 39.90
CA LEU A 144 4.05 7.60 40.80
C LEU A 144 4.05 8.06 42.26
N GLU A 145 4.61 9.25 42.53
CA GLU A 145 4.67 9.84 43.88
C GLU A 145 3.28 10.05 44.48
N SER A 146 2.26 10.36 43.67
CA SER A 146 0.89 10.60 44.13
C SER A 146 0.24 9.42 44.87
N TYR A 147 0.74 8.20 44.65
CA TYR A 147 0.28 7.00 45.35
C TYR A 147 1.41 6.20 46.02
N GLY A 148 2.64 6.72 46.03
CA GLY A 148 3.79 6.10 46.68
C GLY A 148 4.52 5.04 45.85
N GLY A 149 4.40 5.07 44.52
CA GLY A 149 5.25 4.27 43.63
C GLY A 149 6.59 4.96 43.33
N GLU A 150 7.57 4.21 42.83
CA GLU A 150 8.93 4.71 42.58
C GLU A 150 9.40 4.50 41.14
N ILE A 151 10.25 5.40 40.63
CA ILE A 151 10.89 5.24 39.32
C ILE A 151 12.26 4.56 39.46
N ILE A 152 12.55 3.60 38.57
CA ILE A 152 13.83 2.90 38.51
C ILE A 152 14.48 3.12 37.15
N PHE A 153 15.78 3.46 37.15
CA PHE A 153 16.57 3.56 35.92
C PHE A 153 17.48 2.33 35.78
N THR A 154 17.40 1.65 34.64
CA THR A 154 18.23 0.46 34.38
C THR A 154 19.64 0.85 33.93
N PRO A 155 20.70 0.12 34.31
CA PRO A 155 22.09 0.41 33.92
C PRO A 155 22.29 0.46 32.39
N GLY A 156 23.13 1.38 31.91
CA GLY A 156 23.28 1.66 30.48
C GLY A 156 24.63 1.23 29.90
N ASP A 157 24.78 -0.03 29.52
CA ASP A 157 25.91 -0.51 28.72
C ASP A 157 25.46 -0.77 27.27
N ILE A 158 26.13 -0.08 26.33
CA ILE A 158 26.07 -0.16 24.86
C ILE A 158 24.69 -0.53 24.30
N ILE A 159 23.98 0.49 23.81
CA ILE A 159 22.61 0.38 23.34
C ILE A 159 22.60 0.41 21.81
N TYR A 160 22.15 -0.69 21.20
CA TYR A 160 21.63 -0.66 19.83
C TYR A 160 20.17 -0.26 19.92
N SER A 161 19.76 0.91 19.42
CA SER A 161 18.31 1.23 19.36
C SER A 161 17.66 0.41 18.24
N SER A 162 16.37 0.08 18.37
CA SER A 162 15.61 -0.52 17.25
C SER A 162 15.66 0.34 15.99
N SER A 163 15.86 1.66 16.12
CA SER A 163 16.12 2.56 14.99
C SER A 163 17.43 2.23 14.29
N HIS A 164 18.52 2.16 15.05
CA HIS A 164 19.85 1.91 14.50
C HIS A 164 19.98 0.53 13.84
N ILE A 165 19.38 -0.51 14.42
CA ILE A 165 19.39 -1.87 13.83
C ILE A 165 18.61 -1.90 12.52
N ILE A 166 17.41 -1.31 12.48
CA ILE A 166 16.56 -1.29 11.28
C ILE A 166 17.23 -0.49 10.15
N GLU A 167 17.90 0.60 10.49
CA GLU A 167 18.62 1.42 9.50
C GLU A 167 19.85 0.70 8.92
N GLN A 168 20.46 -0.24 9.65
CA GLN A 168 21.57 -1.06 9.16
C GLN A 168 21.13 -2.24 8.29
N GLY A 169 19.90 -2.73 8.47
CA GLY A 169 19.35 -3.83 7.70
C GLY A 169 18.00 -4.26 8.28
N PRO A 170 16.86 -3.94 7.64
CA PRO A 170 15.55 -4.31 8.15
C PRO A 170 15.38 -5.83 8.13
N PRO A 171 14.81 -6.44 9.20
CA PRO A 171 14.53 -7.87 9.19
C PRO A 171 13.44 -8.21 8.18
N ASN A 172 13.57 -9.34 7.48
CA ASN A 172 12.55 -9.83 6.56
C ASN A 172 11.35 -10.39 7.35
N LEU A 173 10.37 -9.54 7.65
CA LEU A 173 9.13 -9.91 8.36
C LEU A 173 7.92 -9.95 7.43
N PHE A 174 8.19 -10.05 6.12
CA PHE A 174 7.20 -9.98 5.07
C PHE A 174 6.04 -10.97 5.28
N ALA A 175 6.38 -12.24 5.48
CA ALA A 175 5.44 -13.32 5.68
C ALA A 175 4.55 -13.11 6.91
N ASP A 176 5.15 -12.75 8.04
CA ASP A 176 4.44 -12.64 9.31
C ASP A 176 3.55 -11.41 9.37
N LYS A 177 3.94 -10.30 8.72
CA LYS A 177 3.07 -9.13 8.56
C LYS A 177 1.82 -9.48 7.76
N LEU A 178 1.98 -10.19 6.64
CA LEU A 178 0.86 -10.62 5.82
C LEU A 178 -0.06 -11.57 6.61
N HIS A 179 0.50 -12.57 7.31
CA HIS A 179 -0.29 -13.47 8.14
C HIS A 179 -1.05 -12.74 9.25
N ALA A 180 -0.39 -11.83 9.98
CA ALA A 180 -1.02 -11.06 11.05
C ALA A 180 -2.18 -10.19 10.51
N LEU A 181 -2.02 -9.61 9.33
CA LEU A 181 -3.08 -8.85 8.66
C LEU A 181 -4.27 -9.75 8.29
N LEU A 182 -3.99 -10.92 7.68
CA LEU A 182 -5.03 -11.87 7.28
C LEU A 182 -5.80 -12.43 8.49
N GLU A 183 -5.10 -12.80 9.57
CA GLU A 183 -5.69 -13.28 10.82
C GLU A 183 -6.57 -12.20 11.48
N ALA A 184 -6.08 -10.96 11.59
CA ALA A 184 -6.83 -9.85 12.19
C ALA A 184 -8.15 -9.53 11.47
N GLU A 185 -8.25 -9.92 10.20
CA GLU A 185 -9.42 -9.70 9.34
C GLU A 185 -10.24 -10.98 9.10
N ASN A 186 -9.86 -12.09 9.75
CA ASN A 186 -10.48 -13.42 9.56
C ASN A 186 -10.50 -13.85 8.08
N ILE A 187 -9.39 -13.66 7.37
CA ILE A 187 -9.22 -14.00 5.96
C ILE A 187 -8.21 -15.14 5.87
N SER A 188 -8.56 -16.21 5.15
CA SER A 188 -7.63 -17.29 4.83
C SER A 188 -7.03 -17.11 3.43
N PHE A 189 -5.89 -17.76 3.15
CA PHE A 189 -5.40 -17.88 1.78
C PHE A 189 -6.42 -18.57 0.85
N GLY A 190 -7.26 -19.45 1.39
CA GLY A 190 -8.38 -20.05 0.66
C GLY A 190 -9.40 -19.02 0.19
N ASP A 191 -9.65 -17.96 0.97
CA ASP A 191 -10.54 -16.87 0.55
C ASP A 191 -9.93 -16.02 -0.57
N LEU A 192 -8.62 -15.76 -0.51
CA LEU A 192 -7.90 -15.08 -1.59
C LEU A 192 -7.97 -15.88 -2.89
N THR A 193 -7.74 -17.21 -2.83
CA THR A 193 -7.86 -18.12 -3.97
C THR A 193 -9.28 -18.17 -4.54
N LYS A 194 -10.30 -18.23 -3.68
CA LYS A 194 -11.71 -18.19 -4.11
C LYS A 194 -12.04 -16.90 -4.84
N VAL A 195 -11.61 -15.75 -4.33
CA VAL A 195 -11.85 -14.46 -4.98
C VAL A 195 -11.12 -14.39 -6.33
N LEU A 196 -9.83 -14.74 -6.36
CA LEU A 196 -9.00 -14.73 -7.57
C LEU A 196 -9.58 -15.59 -8.71
N THR A 197 -10.15 -16.75 -8.37
CA THR A 197 -10.75 -17.68 -9.35
C THR A 197 -12.19 -17.31 -9.75
N SER A 198 -12.81 -16.34 -9.06
CA SER A 198 -14.20 -15.95 -9.26
C SER A 198 -14.40 -14.78 -10.23
N PHE A 199 -13.35 -14.18 -10.80
CA PHE A 199 -13.46 -12.98 -11.65
C PHE A 199 -14.27 -13.18 -12.94
N LYS A 200 -14.43 -14.43 -13.40
CA LYS A 200 -15.13 -14.75 -14.64
C LYS A 200 -16.56 -14.20 -14.66
N GLY A 201 -16.90 -13.47 -15.73
CA GLY A 201 -18.24 -12.90 -15.94
C GLY A 201 -18.52 -11.58 -15.20
N THR A 202 -17.52 -10.98 -14.55
CA THR A 202 -17.63 -9.61 -14.05
C THR A 202 -17.66 -8.66 -15.24
N LYS A 203 -18.61 -7.73 -15.29
CA LYS A 203 -18.65 -6.69 -16.32
C LYS A 203 -17.90 -5.46 -15.85
N VAL A 204 -16.91 -5.02 -16.63
CA VAL A 204 -16.12 -3.81 -16.32
C VAL A 204 -16.10 -2.87 -17.51
N HIS A 205 -16.34 -1.59 -17.23
CA HIS A 205 -16.24 -0.52 -18.21
C HIS A 205 -15.02 0.35 -17.90
N VAL A 206 -13.97 0.21 -18.72
CA VAL A 206 -12.80 1.08 -18.64
C VAL A 206 -13.06 2.31 -19.49
N VAL A 207 -12.79 3.49 -18.95
CA VAL A 207 -12.88 4.77 -19.66
C VAL A 207 -11.56 5.48 -19.46
N GLY A 208 -10.87 5.83 -20.54
CA GLY A 208 -9.64 6.59 -20.36
C GLY A 208 -8.75 6.75 -21.56
N ASP A 209 -7.63 7.41 -21.30
CA ASP A 209 -6.66 7.78 -22.33
C ASP A 209 -5.93 6.53 -22.82
N LEU A 210 -6.08 6.22 -24.11
CA LEU A 210 -5.30 5.19 -24.76
C LEU A 210 -3.98 5.75 -25.25
N ILE A 211 -2.92 4.95 -25.12
CA ILE A 211 -1.57 5.29 -25.57
C ILE A 211 -1.08 4.13 -26.45
N VAL A 212 -0.37 4.42 -27.53
CA VAL A 212 0.47 3.45 -28.24
C VAL A 212 1.91 3.71 -27.83
N ASP A 213 2.51 2.76 -27.11
CA ASP A 213 3.92 2.79 -26.74
C ASP A 213 4.72 2.12 -27.86
N SER A 214 5.53 2.91 -28.57
CA SER A 214 6.32 2.44 -29.71
C SER A 214 7.79 2.34 -29.33
N TYR A 215 8.44 1.26 -29.72
CA TYR A 215 9.89 1.08 -29.60
C TYR A 215 10.48 1.04 -31.00
N THR A 216 11.15 2.11 -31.40
CA THR A 216 11.87 2.17 -32.66
C THR A 216 13.33 1.77 -32.43
N TYR A 217 13.75 0.68 -33.06
CA TYR A 217 15.13 0.19 -33.03
C TYR A 217 15.93 0.81 -34.17
N CYS A 218 17.12 1.32 -33.82
CA CYS A 218 17.99 2.02 -34.74
C CYS A 218 19.45 1.59 -34.60
N THR A 219 20.21 1.79 -35.67
CA THR A 219 21.68 1.72 -35.65
C THR A 219 22.26 3.13 -35.67
N LEU A 220 23.22 3.42 -34.79
CA LEU A 220 23.96 4.68 -34.80
C LEU A 220 24.89 4.72 -36.02
N VAL A 221 24.66 5.67 -36.95
CA VAL A 221 25.45 5.80 -38.18
C VAL A 221 26.64 6.74 -37.98
N GLY A 222 26.48 7.77 -37.16
CA GLY A 222 27.49 8.79 -36.89
C GLY A 222 26.84 10.09 -36.41
N GLY A 223 27.64 11.08 -36.01
CA GLY A 223 27.11 12.35 -35.50
C GLY A 223 28.21 13.15 -34.84
N ASN A 224 28.84 14.04 -35.60
CA ASN A 224 29.69 15.16 -35.13
C ASN A 224 30.41 15.88 -36.29
N THR A 225 30.34 15.41 -37.54
CA THR A 225 31.07 16.03 -38.66
C THR A 225 30.36 17.24 -39.30
N LYS A 226 29.02 17.35 -39.19
CA LYS A 226 28.23 18.47 -39.77
C LYS A 226 27.41 19.23 -38.73
N THR A 227 26.83 18.52 -37.76
CA THR A 227 26.06 19.07 -36.63
C THR A 227 26.32 18.17 -35.42
N PRO A 228 26.26 18.70 -34.18
CA PRO A 228 26.44 17.93 -32.95
C PRO A 228 25.16 17.13 -32.62
N THR A 229 24.68 16.35 -33.57
CA THR A 229 23.44 15.56 -33.48
C THR A 229 23.69 14.14 -33.97
N PHE A 230 23.03 13.16 -33.33
CA PHE A 230 23.11 11.76 -33.75
C PHE A 230 22.32 11.52 -35.04
N SER A 231 22.92 10.81 -35.99
CA SER A 231 22.24 10.23 -37.14
C SER A 231 21.96 8.75 -36.87
N LEU A 232 20.68 8.39 -36.93
CA LEU A 232 20.17 7.06 -36.68
C LEU A 232 19.61 6.46 -37.96
N LYS A 233 19.95 5.20 -38.26
CA LYS A 233 19.29 4.39 -39.30
C LYS A 233 18.16 3.61 -38.64
N PHE A 234 16.94 3.76 -39.15
CA PHE A 234 15.79 2.95 -38.74
C PHE A 234 16.03 1.48 -39.11
N GLU A 235 15.77 0.57 -38.19
CA GLU A 235 15.82 -0.88 -38.44
C GLU A 235 14.41 -1.49 -38.34
N ASP A 236 13.73 -1.28 -37.21
CA ASP A 236 12.40 -1.84 -36.96
C ASP A 236 11.61 -0.99 -35.95
N GLN A 237 10.29 -1.21 -35.87
CA GLN A 237 9.42 -0.61 -34.86
C GLN A 237 8.42 -1.63 -34.34
N ILE A 238 8.32 -1.73 -33.02
CA ILE A 238 7.31 -2.54 -32.34
C ILE A 238 6.36 -1.63 -31.58
N ASP A 239 5.07 -1.78 -31.82
CA ASP A 239 4.01 -1.00 -31.20
C ASP A 239 3.25 -1.85 -30.17
N TYR A 240 2.96 -1.25 -29.02
CA TYR A 240 2.18 -1.86 -27.95
C TYR A 240 1.02 -0.96 -27.57
N VAL A 241 -0.16 -1.55 -27.34
CA VAL A 241 -1.27 -0.81 -26.74
C VAL A 241 -1.00 -0.62 -25.25
N GLY A 242 -0.86 0.63 -24.86
CA GLY A 242 -0.61 1.18 -23.52
C GLY A 242 -1.84 1.91 -22.95
N GLY A 243 -1.61 2.63 -21.84
CA GLY A 243 -2.63 3.46 -21.23
C GLY A 243 -3.83 2.67 -20.69
N ALA A 244 -5.04 3.23 -20.86
CA ALA A 244 -6.29 2.56 -20.50
C ALA A 244 -6.49 1.20 -21.21
N GLY A 245 -5.82 1.00 -22.35
CA GLY A 245 -5.86 -0.28 -23.08
C GLY A 245 -5.23 -1.43 -22.28
N VAL A 246 -4.14 -1.19 -21.55
CA VAL A 246 -3.49 -2.24 -20.75
C VAL A 246 -4.32 -2.58 -19.52
N VAL A 247 -4.90 -1.59 -18.85
CA VAL A 247 -5.86 -1.82 -17.76
C VAL A 247 -7.00 -2.72 -18.25
N ALA A 248 -7.56 -2.43 -19.43
CA ALA A 248 -8.59 -3.26 -20.04
C ALA A 248 -8.12 -4.69 -20.34
N LYS A 249 -6.90 -4.84 -20.89
CA LYS A 249 -6.30 -6.16 -21.17
C LYS A 249 -6.02 -6.97 -19.89
N HIS A 250 -5.54 -6.35 -18.81
CA HIS A 250 -5.34 -7.02 -17.52
C HIS A 250 -6.66 -7.56 -16.98
N MET A 251 -7.72 -6.74 -16.98
CA MET A 251 -9.04 -7.17 -16.51
C MET A 251 -9.62 -8.28 -17.39
N ARG A 252 -9.39 -8.20 -18.70
CA ARG A 252 -9.85 -9.21 -19.65
C ARG A 252 -9.13 -10.55 -19.48
N ALA A 253 -7.81 -10.52 -19.34
CA ALA A 253 -6.98 -11.70 -19.06
C ALA A 253 -7.31 -12.32 -17.69
N ALA A 254 -7.70 -11.50 -16.72
CA ALA A 254 -8.20 -11.94 -15.42
C ALA A 254 -9.58 -12.66 -15.50
N GLY A 255 -10.27 -12.58 -16.63
CA GLY A 255 -11.52 -13.30 -16.91
C GLY A 255 -12.78 -12.43 -16.96
N ALA A 256 -12.66 -11.11 -16.79
CA ALA A 256 -13.79 -10.18 -16.87
C ALA A 256 -14.29 -9.99 -18.32
N GLU A 257 -15.54 -9.55 -18.45
CA GLU A 257 -16.11 -9.00 -19.67
C GLU A 257 -15.82 -7.49 -19.69
N VAL A 258 -14.94 -7.05 -20.59
CA VAL A 258 -14.42 -5.68 -20.57
C VAL A 258 -14.91 -4.90 -21.78
N THR A 259 -15.51 -3.74 -21.52
CA THR A 259 -15.71 -2.70 -22.53
C THR A 259 -14.77 -1.53 -22.25
N LEU A 260 -14.03 -1.07 -23.24
CA LEU A 260 -13.19 0.13 -23.18
C LEU A 260 -13.86 1.26 -23.96
N THR A 261 -13.99 2.45 -23.38
CA THR A 261 -14.34 3.68 -24.11
C THR A 261 -13.17 4.65 -24.10
N THR A 262 -12.74 5.07 -25.29
CA THR A 262 -11.55 5.90 -25.49
C THR A 262 -11.72 6.78 -26.73
N VAL A 263 -10.78 7.70 -26.94
CA VAL A 263 -10.64 8.48 -28.17
C VAL A 263 -9.48 7.94 -28.98
N LEU A 264 -9.71 7.73 -30.28
CA LEU A 264 -8.67 7.35 -31.24
C LEU A 264 -8.66 8.32 -32.43
N GLY A 265 -7.48 8.58 -32.96
CA GLY A 265 -7.32 9.29 -34.22
C GLY A 265 -7.81 8.44 -35.39
N GLU A 266 -8.20 9.10 -36.48
CA GLU A 266 -8.44 8.43 -37.76
C GLU A 266 -7.12 8.19 -38.49
N ASP A 267 -6.31 7.30 -37.93
CA ASP A 267 -4.96 6.98 -38.40
C ASP A 267 -4.64 5.48 -38.27
N ALA A 268 -3.50 5.08 -38.85
CA ALA A 268 -3.06 3.68 -38.84
C ALA A 268 -2.85 3.11 -37.42
N LEU A 269 -2.50 3.96 -36.45
CA LEU A 269 -2.36 3.56 -35.05
C LEU A 269 -3.71 3.30 -34.41
N GLY A 270 -4.74 4.08 -34.75
CA GLY A 270 -6.12 3.85 -34.35
C GLY A 270 -6.64 2.48 -34.83
N GLU A 271 -6.33 2.10 -36.08
CA GLU A 271 -6.66 0.77 -36.61
C GLU A 271 -5.89 -0.36 -35.91
N PHE A 272 -4.59 -0.16 -35.69
CA PHE A 272 -3.77 -1.10 -34.93
C PHE A 272 -4.35 -1.38 -33.54
N VAL A 273 -4.75 -0.32 -32.82
CA VAL A 273 -5.35 -0.42 -31.49
C VAL A 273 -6.64 -1.23 -31.51
N LEU A 274 -7.53 -0.98 -32.47
CA LEU A 274 -8.81 -1.70 -32.56
C LEU A 274 -8.58 -3.20 -32.77
N LYS A 275 -7.66 -3.55 -33.67
CA LYS A 275 -7.29 -4.94 -33.95
C LYS A 275 -6.68 -5.62 -32.72
N ASP A 276 -5.72 -4.98 -32.07
CA ASP A 276 -5.04 -5.53 -30.89
C ASP A 276 -6.01 -5.73 -29.70
N LEU A 277 -6.96 -4.81 -29.49
CA LEU A 277 -7.98 -4.96 -28.45
C LEU A 277 -8.98 -6.08 -28.79
N GLU A 278 -9.35 -6.23 -30.07
CA GLU A 278 -10.20 -7.33 -30.53
C GLU A 278 -9.52 -8.69 -30.32
N GLU A 279 -8.24 -8.82 -30.66
CA GLU A 279 -7.43 -10.02 -30.42
C GLU A 279 -7.32 -10.35 -28.92
N ALA A 280 -7.23 -9.33 -28.07
CA ALA A 280 -7.28 -9.50 -26.61
C ALA A 280 -8.70 -9.80 -26.08
N GLY A 281 -9.74 -9.72 -26.92
CA GLY A 281 -11.14 -9.93 -26.56
C GLY A 281 -11.75 -8.79 -25.75
N VAL A 282 -11.22 -7.58 -25.84
CA VAL A 282 -11.75 -6.36 -25.22
C VAL A 282 -12.71 -5.69 -26.21
N LYS A 283 -13.96 -5.44 -25.79
CA LYS A 283 -14.90 -4.66 -26.61
C LYS A 283 -14.50 -3.20 -26.60
N CYS A 284 -14.16 -2.62 -27.74
CA CYS A 284 -13.78 -1.21 -27.83
C CYS A 284 -14.93 -0.34 -28.37
N ASN A 285 -15.36 0.64 -27.59
CA ASN A 285 -16.18 1.75 -28.03
C ASN A 285 -15.27 2.95 -28.30
N ALA A 286 -14.69 2.99 -29.51
CA ALA A 286 -13.76 4.03 -29.91
C ALA A 286 -14.49 5.24 -30.50
N ILE A 287 -14.33 6.40 -29.88
CA ILE A 287 -14.79 7.67 -30.43
C ILE A 287 -13.70 8.20 -31.37
N ARG A 288 -13.95 8.09 -32.67
CA ARG A 288 -13.01 8.45 -33.74
C ARG A 288 -13.01 9.95 -34.02
N THR A 289 -11.85 10.50 -34.37
CA THR A 289 -11.67 11.93 -34.63
C THR A 289 -10.53 12.18 -35.62
N GLU A 290 -10.80 13.01 -36.63
CA GLU A 290 -9.79 13.53 -37.57
C GLU A 290 -8.90 14.63 -36.96
N THR A 291 -9.38 15.31 -35.91
CA THR A 291 -8.73 16.53 -35.39
C THR A 291 -7.57 16.30 -34.42
N ARG A 292 -7.35 15.06 -33.98
CA ARG A 292 -6.27 14.67 -33.08
C ARG A 292 -5.71 13.31 -33.48
N PRO A 293 -4.39 13.08 -33.37
CA PRO A 293 -3.80 11.79 -33.62
C PRO A 293 -4.13 10.81 -32.48
N THR A 294 -4.06 9.51 -32.77
CA THR A 294 -3.94 8.49 -31.73
C THR A 294 -2.65 8.76 -30.94
N THR A 295 -2.76 8.88 -29.62
CA THR A 295 -1.62 9.21 -28.75
C THR A 295 -0.52 8.16 -28.89
N GLN A 296 0.65 8.56 -29.36
CA GLN A 296 1.82 7.71 -29.52
C GLN A 296 2.97 8.25 -28.67
N LYS A 297 3.64 7.37 -27.92
CA LYS A 297 4.91 7.65 -27.23
C LYS A 297 5.98 6.75 -27.84
N ASN A 298 6.85 7.32 -28.68
CA ASN A 298 7.85 6.54 -29.40
C ASN A 298 9.26 6.69 -28.81
N LEU A 299 9.81 5.61 -28.26
CA LEU A 299 11.16 5.52 -27.73
C LEU A 299 12.12 4.96 -28.79
N PHE A 300 13.08 5.78 -29.20
CA PHE A 300 14.16 5.39 -30.10
C PHE A 300 15.30 4.77 -29.31
N THR A 301 15.74 3.58 -29.72
CA THR A 301 16.85 2.86 -29.09
C THR A 301 17.95 2.55 -30.10
N ALA A 302 19.21 2.63 -29.68
CA ALA A 302 20.35 2.24 -30.52
C ALA A 302 21.45 1.60 -29.67
N GLN A 303 21.97 0.44 -30.11
CA GLN A 303 23.01 -0.31 -29.40
C GLN A 303 22.70 -0.54 -27.89
N GLY A 304 21.43 -0.78 -27.56
CA GLY A 304 20.96 -0.97 -26.17
C GLY A 304 20.71 0.32 -25.39
N TYR A 305 21.03 1.49 -25.94
CA TYR A 305 20.79 2.78 -25.30
C TYR A 305 19.44 3.38 -25.71
N ARG A 306 18.72 3.96 -24.73
CA ARG A 306 17.50 4.76 -24.95
C ARG A 306 17.93 6.17 -25.38
N MET A 307 17.72 6.52 -26.65
CA MET A 307 18.31 7.71 -27.29
C MET A 307 17.40 8.94 -27.18
N LEU A 308 16.16 8.81 -27.64
CA LEU A 308 15.20 9.92 -27.78
C LEU A 308 13.78 9.38 -27.59
N LYS A 309 12.91 10.18 -27.00
CA LYS A 309 11.46 9.93 -27.01
C LYS A 309 10.75 11.02 -27.83
N VAL A 310 9.92 10.60 -28.78
CA VAL A 310 9.09 11.47 -29.61
C VAL A 310 7.63 11.13 -29.38
N ASP A 311 6.89 12.06 -28.80
CA ASP A 311 5.48 11.89 -28.51
C ASP A 311 4.63 12.58 -29.60
N LYS A 312 3.72 11.83 -30.24
CA LYS A 312 2.69 12.39 -31.14
C LYS A 312 1.36 12.34 -30.42
N LEU A 313 0.90 13.48 -29.93
CA LEU A 313 -0.26 13.55 -29.06
C LEU A 313 -0.97 14.90 -29.14
N ASP A 314 -2.22 14.94 -28.68
CA ASP A 314 -2.96 16.17 -28.40
C ASP A 314 -3.50 16.10 -26.98
N ASN A 315 -3.07 17.03 -26.13
CA ASN A 315 -3.46 17.06 -24.73
C ASN A 315 -4.57 18.07 -24.41
N ARG A 316 -5.16 18.70 -25.44
CA ARG A 316 -6.29 19.61 -25.24
C ARG A 316 -7.50 18.80 -24.76
N PRO A 317 -8.32 19.37 -23.86
CA PRO A 317 -9.59 18.76 -23.48
C PRO A 317 -10.40 18.31 -24.72
N ILE A 318 -11.09 17.18 -24.59
CA ILE A 318 -12.02 16.71 -25.62
C ILE A 318 -13.17 17.70 -25.85
N SER A 319 -13.70 17.70 -27.07
CA SER A 319 -14.79 18.62 -27.46
C SER A 319 -16.10 18.29 -26.73
N GLU A 320 -17.02 19.25 -26.63
CA GLU A 320 -18.35 19.02 -26.03
C GLU A 320 -19.12 17.87 -26.71
N LYS A 321 -19.01 17.76 -28.04
CA LYS A 321 -19.59 16.64 -28.80
C LYS A 321 -19.01 15.30 -28.35
N THR A 322 -17.69 15.24 -28.18
CA THR A 322 -17.00 14.04 -27.70
C THR A 322 -17.42 13.71 -26.26
N ILE A 323 -17.51 14.71 -25.37
CA ILE A 323 -17.99 14.52 -23.99
C ILE A 323 -19.39 13.89 -23.98
N ALA A 324 -20.31 14.39 -24.80
CA ALA A 324 -21.66 13.82 -24.92
C ALA A 324 -21.63 12.34 -25.33
N SER A 325 -20.78 11.96 -26.29
CA SER A 325 -20.60 10.56 -26.68
C SER A 325 -20.03 9.69 -25.56
N PHE A 326 -19.12 10.22 -24.73
CA PHE A 326 -18.67 9.52 -23.52
C PHE A 326 -19.79 9.34 -22.50
N GLN A 327 -20.61 10.38 -22.27
CA GLN A 327 -21.73 10.29 -21.34
C GLN A 327 -22.75 9.23 -21.79
N GLU A 328 -23.12 9.22 -23.06
CA GLU A 328 -24.00 8.21 -23.65
C GLU A 328 -23.43 6.79 -23.48
N ALA A 329 -22.12 6.62 -23.73
CA ALA A 329 -21.47 5.32 -23.53
C ALA A 329 -21.47 4.87 -22.07
N ILE A 330 -21.14 5.78 -21.14
CA ILE A 330 -21.10 5.49 -19.70
C ILE A 330 -22.50 5.13 -19.18
N GLU A 331 -23.55 5.81 -19.66
CA GLU A 331 -24.94 5.55 -19.25
C GLU A 331 -25.51 4.28 -19.91
N GLY A 332 -25.15 4.03 -21.17
CA GLY A 332 -25.69 2.93 -21.98
C GLY A 332 -25.09 1.55 -21.70
N ILE A 333 -23.90 1.49 -21.08
CA ILE A 333 -23.19 0.23 -20.83
C ILE A 333 -23.45 -0.23 -19.38
N SER A 334 -24.24 -1.30 -19.24
CA SER A 334 -24.44 -1.96 -17.94
C SER A 334 -23.15 -2.64 -17.47
N THR A 335 -22.68 -2.27 -16.29
CA THR A 335 -21.40 -2.73 -15.73
C THR A 335 -21.46 -2.89 -14.22
N ASP A 336 -20.64 -3.79 -13.66
CA ASP A 336 -20.46 -3.97 -12.22
C ASP A 336 -19.43 -2.96 -11.67
N ALA A 337 -18.49 -2.52 -12.51
CA ALA A 337 -17.53 -1.48 -12.18
C ALA A 337 -17.19 -0.58 -13.37
N ILE A 338 -16.82 0.66 -13.08
CA ILE A 338 -16.33 1.64 -14.04
C ILE A 338 -14.99 2.19 -13.57
N VAL A 339 -13.99 2.15 -14.46
CA VAL A 339 -12.61 2.53 -14.14
C VAL A 339 -12.20 3.70 -15.00
N PHE A 340 -11.98 4.85 -14.37
CA PHE A 340 -11.41 6.04 -15.01
C PHE A 340 -9.88 5.94 -14.95
N SER A 341 -9.26 5.78 -16.12
CA SER A 341 -7.82 5.60 -16.27
C SER A 341 -7.21 6.82 -16.98
N ASP A 342 -6.68 7.73 -16.17
CA ASP A 342 -6.26 9.07 -16.59
C ASP A 342 -4.75 9.18 -16.78
N PHE A 343 -4.34 9.45 -18.02
CA PHE A 343 -2.95 9.71 -18.41
C PHE A 343 -2.73 11.15 -18.89
N ARG A 344 -3.73 12.03 -18.68
CA ARG A 344 -3.73 13.46 -19.02
C ARG A 344 -3.57 13.77 -20.51
N HIS A 345 -4.22 12.98 -21.37
CA HIS A 345 -4.27 13.18 -22.82
C HIS A 345 -5.61 13.77 -23.32
N GLY A 346 -6.39 14.36 -22.41
CA GLY A 346 -7.49 15.27 -22.73
C GLY A 346 -8.88 14.71 -22.47
N ILE A 347 -9.05 13.41 -22.23
CA ILE A 347 -10.34 12.84 -21.79
C ILE A 347 -10.68 13.38 -20.40
N PHE A 348 -9.71 13.35 -19.48
CA PHE A 348 -9.88 13.82 -18.11
C PHE A 348 -9.15 15.16 -17.88
N SER A 349 -9.92 16.11 -17.37
CA SER A 349 -9.47 17.45 -16.97
C SER A 349 -10.48 18.02 -15.98
N ALA A 350 -10.12 19.11 -15.30
CA ALA A 350 -11.05 19.85 -14.44
C ALA A 350 -12.36 20.25 -15.16
N ALA A 351 -12.34 20.44 -16.48
CA ALA A 351 -13.52 20.78 -17.28
C ALA A 351 -14.39 19.55 -17.65
N THR A 352 -13.79 18.38 -17.82
CA THR A 352 -14.49 17.19 -18.35
C THR A 352 -14.91 16.21 -17.26
N ILE A 353 -14.12 16.06 -16.20
CA ILE A 353 -14.39 15.12 -15.10
C ILE A 353 -15.77 15.34 -14.46
N PRO A 354 -16.22 16.57 -14.17
CA PRO A 354 -17.56 16.77 -13.59
C PRO A 354 -18.70 16.30 -14.51
N ALA A 355 -18.57 16.48 -15.83
CA ALA A 355 -19.57 16.05 -16.79
C ALA A 355 -19.60 14.51 -16.92
N LEU A 356 -18.43 13.88 -17.00
CA LEU A 356 -18.31 12.42 -17.06
C LEU A 356 -18.75 11.76 -15.74
N SER A 357 -18.45 12.37 -14.60
CA SER A 357 -18.82 11.85 -13.28
C SER A 357 -20.34 11.86 -13.05
N LYS A 358 -21.08 12.77 -13.69
CA LYS A 358 -22.55 12.80 -13.64
C LYS A 358 -23.20 11.63 -14.36
N ALA A 359 -22.54 11.09 -15.38
CA ALA A 359 -23.02 9.95 -16.16
C ALA A 359 -22.77 8.60 -15.45
N LEU A 360 -21.92 8.58 -14.41
CA LEU A 360 -21.51 7.34 -13.75
C LEU A 360 -22.72 6.53 -13.22
N PRO A 361 -22.79 5.22 -13.51
CA PRO A 361 -23.87 4.36 -13.01
C PRO A 361 -23.88 4.33 -11.48
N LYS A 362 -25.08 4.40 -10.89
CA LYS A 362 -25.26 4.50 -9.43
C LYS A 362 -24.82 3.24 -8.67
N ASN A 363 -25.00 2.07 -9.25
CA ASN A 363 -24.79 0.78 -8.60
C ASN A 363 -23.43 0.13 -8.94
N ALA A 364 -22.63 0.75 -9.81
CA ALA A 364 -21.32 0.21 -10.16
C ALA A 364 -20.25 0.73 -9.21
N LEU A 365 -19.24 -0.09 -8.95
CA LEU A 365 -18.01 0.33 -8.26
C LEU A 365 -17.26 1.36 -9.12
N LYS A 366 -16.98 2.54 -8.56
CA LYS A 366 -16.29 3.64 -9.25
C LYS A 366 -14.82 3.67 -8.86
N VAL A 367 -13.94 3.51 -9.83
CA VAL A 367 -12.49 3.48 -9.61
C VAL A 367 -11.80 4.56 -10.43
N ALA A 368 -10.82 5.25 -9.86
CA ALA A 368 -10.00 6.21 -10.58
C ALA A 368 -8.50 6.02 -10.31
N ASP A 369 -7.72 6.06 -11.37
CA ASP A 369 -6.26 6.16 -11.33
C ASP A 369 -5.84 7.33 -12.23
N SER A 370 -5.09 8.27 -11.68
CA SER A 370 -4.66 9.50 -12.37
C SER A 370 -3.17 9.66 -12.24
N GLN A 371 -2.48 9.57 -13.37
CA GLN A 371 -1.03 9.50 -13.40
C GLN A 371 -0.37 10.88 -13.46
N VAL A 372 0.77 11.02 -12.78
CA VAL A 372 1.69 12.15 -12.95
C VAL A 372 2.95 11.66 -13.67
N ALA A 373 3.01 11.92 -14.98
CA ALA A 373 4.10 11.52 -15.86
C ALA A 373 4.78 12.75 -16.49
N SER A 374 4.75 12.89 -17.82
CA SER A 374 5.18 14.10 -18.53
C SER A 374 4.22 15.28 -18.31
N ARG A 375 3.01 14.99 -17.82
CA ARG A 375 2.00 15.97 -17.43
C ARG A 375 1.51 15.69 -16.02
N TRP A 376 0.90 16.70 -15.44
CA TRP A 376 0.42 16.67 -14.07
C TRP A 376 -1.06 16.33 -14.02
N GLY A 377 -1.35 15.09 -13.59
CA GLY A 377 -2.68 14.70 -13.17
C GLY A 377 -2.95 15.04 -11.71
N ASN A 378 -4.22 15.21 -11.36
CA ASN A 378 -4.64 15.46 -9.99
C ASN A 378 -5.74 14.49 -9.60
N ILE A 379 -5.39 13.48 -8.81
CA ILE A 379 -6.32 12.45 -8.34
C ILE A 379 -7.46 13.05 -7.48
N LEU A 380 -7.29 14.23 -6.89
CA LEU A 380 -8.33 14.91 -6.11
C LEU A 380 -9.47 15.47 -6.97
N GLU A 381 -9.34 15.47 -8.30
CA GLU A 381 -10.45 15.80 -9.20
C GLU A 381 -11.51 14.68 -9.25
N PHE A 382 -11.15 13.45 -8.84
CA PHE A 382 -12.04 12.27 -8.83
C PHE A 382 -12.72 12.08 -7.46
N GLN A 383 -13.51 13.07 -7.05
CA GLN A 383 -14.18 13.04 -5.74
C GLN A 383 -15.29 12.00 -5.66
N ASN A 384 -15.48 11.40 -4.48
CA ASN A 384 -16.56 10.43 -4.19
C ASN A 384 -16.48 9.11 -4.99
N PHE A 385 -15.29 8.74 -5.46
CA PHE A 385 -15.03 7.43 -6.04
C PHE A 385 -14.90 6.36 -4.95
N ASP A 386 -15.21 5.12 -5.26
CA ASP A 386 -15.09 4.02 -4.29
C ASP A 386 -13.63 3.62 -4.08
N LEU A 387 -12.81 3.64 -5.13
CA LEU A 387 -11.39 3.34 -5.03
C LEU A 387 -10.57 4.36 -5.81
N ILE A 388 -9.51 4.87 -5.18
CA ILE A 388 -8.43 5.58 -5.87
C ILE A 388 -7.09 4.89 -5.59
N THR A 389 -6.20 4.88 -6.59
CA THR A 389 -4.93 4.14 -6.52
C THR A 389 -3.67 4.96 -6.80
N PRO A 390 -3.50 6.20 -6.31
CA PRO A 390 -2.33 7.03 -6.63
C PRO A 390 -1.02 6.41 -6.09
N ASN A 391 0.12 6.79 -6.67
CA ASN A 391 1.44 6.60 -6.07
C ASN A 391 1.84 7.78 -5.17
N GLU A 392 2.93 7.63 -4.40
CA GLU A 392 3.41 8.71 -3.52
C GLU A 392 3.68 10.02 -4.26
N ARG A 393 4.24 9.97 -5.48
CA ARG A 393 4.53 11.17 -6.27
C ARG A 393 3.24 11.90 -6.67
N GLU A 394 2.22 11.16 -7.08
CA GLU A 394 0.88 11.66 -7.41
C GLU A 394 0.20 12.27 -6.18
N ALA A 395 0.29 11.62 -5.03
CA ALA A 395 -0.26 12.13 -3.77
C ALA A 395 0.39 13.44 -3.33
N ARG A 396 1.73 13.50 -3.35
CA ARG A 396 2.50 14.70 -3.03
C ARG A 396 2.17 15.85 -3.97
N PHE A 397 2.06 15.57 -5.26
CA PHE A 397 1.65 16.57 -6.24
C PHE A 397 0.23 17.09 -5.96
N ALA A 398 -0.74 16.19 -5.77
CA ALA A 398 -2.13 16.56 -5.53
C ALA A 398 -2.35 17.40 -4.26
N LEU A 399 -1.54 17.16 -3.22
CA LEU A 399 -1.60 17.89 -1.95
C LEU A 399 -0.67 19.11 -1.87
N ALA A 400 0.23 19.29 -2.86
CA ALA A 400 1.35 20.21 -2.78
C ALA A 400 2.21 20.00 -1.52
N ASP A 401 2.52 18.75 -1.20
CA ASP A 401 3.22 18.33 0.03
C ASP A 401 4.60 17.72 -0.27
N GLN A 402 5.66 18.33 0.25
CA GLN A 402 7.04 17.89 0.05
C GLN A 402 7.63 17.14 1.26
N ASP A 403 7.15 17.43 2.47
CA ASP A 403 7.86 17.13 3.70
C ASP A 403 7.16 16.07 4.57
N SER A 404 5.86 15.87 4.40
CA SER A 404 5.10 14.97 5.27
C SER A 404 5.57 13.54 5.12
N THR A 405 5.53 12.82 6.24
CA THR A 405 5.67 11.37 6.23
C THR A 405 4.50 10.71 5.51
N VAL A 406 4.71 9.50 4.99
CA VAL A 406 3.76 8.84 4.06
C VAL A 406 2.38 8.63 4.69
N ARG A 407 2.30 8.31 5.99
CA ARG A 407 1.03 8.03 6.68
C ARG A 407 0.15 9.29 6.79
N PRO A 408 0.61 10.43 7.34
CA PRO A 408 -0.12 11.71 7.29
C PRO A 408 -0.48 12.15 5.87
N LEU A 409 0.44 12.02 4.90
CA LEU A 409 0.19 12.35 3.50
C LEU A 409 -1.00 11.57 2.94
N ALA A 410 -0.99 10.24 3.12
CA ALA A 410 -2.05 9.35 2.66
C ALA A 410 -3.40 9.65 3.33
N LEU A 411 -3.40 9.95 4.63
CA LEU A 411 -4.62 10.28 5.36
C LEU A 411 -5.23 11.60 4.90
N GLU A 412 -4.40 12.62 4.68
CA GLU A 412 -4.89 13.91 4.17
C GLU A 412 -5.44 13.77 2.74
N LEU A 413 -4.76 12.98 1.89
CA LEU A 413 -5.25 12.68 0.55
C LEU A 413 -6.61 11.99 0.59
N TYR A 414 -6.74 10.96 1.45
CA TYR A 414 -7.99 10.22 1.63
C TYR A 414 -9.14 11.13 2.08
N ARG A 415 -8.90 12.01 3.06
CA ARG A 415 -9.89 12.99 3.54
C ARG A 415 -10.35 13.94 2.43
N ARG A 416 -9.42 14.47 1.62
CA ARG A 416 -9.76 15.40 0.54
C ARG A 416 -10.42 14.73 -0.65
N ALA A 417 -10.04 13.50 -0.98
CA ALA A 417 -10.64 12.74 -2.07
C ALA A 417 -12.08 12.30 -1.75
N ASN A 418 -12.39 12.13 -0.46
CA ASN A 418 -13.67 11.60 0.01
C ASN A 418 -14.04 10.27 -0.67
N CYS A 419 -13.06 9.39 -0.85
CA CYS A 419 -13.26 8.07 -1.45
C CYS A 419 -13.60 7.00 -0.40
N LYS A 420 -14.17 5.87 -0.82
CA LYS A 420 -14.44 4.74 0.10
C LYS A 420 -13.13 4.07 0.52
N TYR A 421 -12.23 3.78 -0.42
CA TYR A 421 -10.92 3.18 -0.20
C TYR A 421 -9.83 3.96 -0.96
N LEU A 422 -8.66 4.10 -0.32
CA LEU A 422 -7.43 4.60 -0.96
C LEU A 422 -6.38 3.50 -0.88
N ILE A 423 -5.79 3.11 -2.02
CA ILE A 423 -4.57 2.31 -2.07
C ILE A 423 -3.44 3.22 -2.57
N LEU A 424 -2.56 3.65 -1.67
CA LEU A 424 -1.40 4.46 -2.04
C LEU A 424 -0.20 3.54 -2.36
N LYS A 425 0.30 3.63 -3.60
CA LYS A 425 1.44 2.86 -4.13
C LYS A 425 2.76 3.49 -3.69
N MET A 426 3.66 2.69 -3.10
CA MET A 426 4.94 3.16 -2.52
C MET A 426 6.18 2.53 -3.17
N GLY A 427 6.04 1.95 -4.37
CA GLY A 427 7.12 1.31 -5.11
C GLY A 427 7.55 -0.01 -4.46
N GLU A 428 8.86 -0.17 -4.26
CA GLU A 428 9.45 -1.35 -3.60
C GLU A 428 8.93 -1.57 -2.16
N ARG A 429 8.40 -0.52 -1.52
CA ARG A 429 7.81 -0.57 -0.17
C ARG A 429 6.37 -1.11 -0.16
N GLY A 430 5.84 -1.53 -1.31
CA GLY A 430 4.49 -2.07 -1.42
C GLY A 430 3.42 -0.97 -1.43
N ILE A 431 2.36 -1.16 -0.64
CA ILE A 431 1.18 -0.26 -0.60
C ILE A 431 0.72 0.03 0.84
N ILE A 432 0.14 1.22 1.05
CA ILE A 432 -0.64 1.56 2.24
C ILE A 432 -2.09 1.79 1.84
N THR A 433 -3.01 1.09 2.50
CA THR A 433 -4.44 1.14 2.17
C THR A 433 -5.24 1.76 3.31
N TYR A 434 -6.05 2.78 3.01
CA TYR A 434 -6.99 3.40 3.95
C TYR A 434 -8.43 2.95 3.66
N ARG A 435 -9.17 2.69 4.75
CA ARG A 435 -10.59 2.30 4.75
C ARG A 435 -11.48 3.12 5.69
N ALA A 436 -10.89 4.03 6.47
CA ALA A 436 -11.61 5.01 7.27
C ALA A 436 -10.76 6.28 7.46
N PRO A 437 -11.36 7.48 7.58
CA PRO A 437 -10.64 8.75 7.64
C PRO A 437 -10.13 9.09 9.05
N SER A 438 -9.71 8.05 9.79
CA SER A 438 -9.30 8.13 11.18
C SER A 438 -7.83 7.72 11.34
N HIS A 439 -7.24 8.13 12.46
CA HIS A 439 -5.90 7.70 12.86
C HIS A 439 -5.89 6.31 13.53
N GLU A 440 -7.07 5.72 13.82
CA GLU A 440 -7.25 4.40 14.45
C GLU A 440 -6.46 3.30 13.73
N VAL A 441 -5.95 2.31 14.47
CA VAL A 441 -5.09 1.22 13.94
C VAL A 441 -5.79 0.48 12.80
N ARG A 442 -7.10 0.28 12.93
CA ARG A 442 -7.88 -0.39 11.89
C ARG A 442 -8.28 0.51 10.74
N SER A 443 -7.97 1.80 10.74
CA SER A 443 -8.34 2.71 9.63
C SER A 443 -7.48 2.50 8.39
N PHE A 444 -6.30 1.90 8.53
CA PHE A 444 -5.40 1.61 7.44
C PHE A 444 -4.60 0.33 7.72
N PHE A 445 -3.93 -0.19 6.69
CA PHE A 445 -2.99 -1.30 6.80
C PHE A 445 -1.95 -1.20 5.68
N VAL A 446 -0.86 -1.96 5.80
CA VAL A 446 0.24 -1.99 4.83
C VAL A 446 0.38 -3.40 4.28
N VAL A 447 0.67 -3.51 2.98
CA VAL A 447 1.05 -4.76 2.32
C VAL A 447 2.38 -4.50 1.63
N ASP A 448 3.40 -5.25 2.02
CA ASP A 448 4.74 -5.17 1.44
C ASP A 448 4.75 -5.63 -0.04
N SER A 449 5.81 -5.29 -0.78
CA SER A 449 5.97 -5.74 -2.17
C SER A 449 6.18 -7.26 -2.24
N PHE A 450 5.55 -7.91 -3.22
CA PHE A 450 5.71 -9.34 -3.48
C PHE A 450 6.73 -9.64 -4.59
N VAL A 451 7.52 -8.65 -5.02
CA VAL A 451 8.55 -8.83 -6.06
C VAL A 451 9.70 -9.65 -5.48
N VAL A 452 10.14 -10.68 -6.20
CA VAL A 452 11.28 -11.51 -5.86
C VAL A 452 12.45 -11.18 -6.78
N GLY A 453 13.58 -10.77 -6.19
CA GLY A 453 14.77 -10.37 -6.94
C GLY A 453 14.69 -8.96 -7.52
N ALA A 454 15.56 -8.67 -8.50
CA ALA A 454 15.53 -7.38 -9.20
C ALA A 454 14.34 -7.33 -10.18
N PRO A 455 13.54 -6.25 -10.19
CA PRO A 455 12.46 -6.11 -11.15
C PRO A 455 13.02 -6.07 -12.58
N ALA A 456 12.35 -6.73 -13.51
CA ALA A 456 12.68 -6.68 -14.93
C ALA A 456 12.25 -5.34 -15.52
N ASP A 457 10.98 -4.98 -15.34
CA ASP A 457 10.42 -3.70 -15.75
C ASP A 457 9.28 -3.28 -14.81
N PRO A 458 9.36 -2.16 -14.07
CA PRO A 458 8.27 -1.70 -13.20
C PRO A 458 7.09 -1.08 -13.97
N VAL A 459 7.20 -0.90 -15.29
CA VAL A 459 6.13 -0.34 -16.11
C VAL A 459 4.89 -1.25 -16.07
N GLY A 460 3.70 -0.67 -15.88
CA GLY A 460 2.44 -1.42 -15.88
C GLY A 460 2.06 -2.07 -14.53
N ALA A 461 2.95 -2.05 -13.53
CA ALA A 461 2.64 -2.60 -12.20
C ALA A 461 1.42 -1.93 -11.54
N GLY A 462 1.26 -0.62 -11.74
CA GLY A 462 0.08 0.13 -11.30
C GLY A 462 -1.20 -0.30 -12.00
N ASP A 463 -1.13 -0.57 -13.30
CA ASP A 463 -2.26 -0.99 -14.13
C ASP A 463 -2.75 -2.39 -13.73
N ALA A 464 -1.81 -3.31 -13.47
CA ALA A 464 -2.11 -4.63 -12.93
C ALA A 464 -2.75 -4.56 -11.52
N LEU A 465 -2.21 -3.67 -10.67
CA LEU A 465 -2.72 -3.47 -9.31
C LEU A 465 -4.17 -2.99 -9.32
N VAL A 466 -4.47 -1.90 -10.03
CA VAL A 466 -5.83 -1.34 -10.09
C VAL A 466 -6.82 -2.34 -10.69
N SER A 467 -6.38 -3.11 -11.69
CA SER A 467 -7.20 -4.14 -12.33
C SER A 467 -7.63 -5.23 -11.34
N TYR A 468 -6.67 -5.83 -10.64
CA TYR A 468 -6.97 -6.91 -9.70
C TYR A 468 -7.64 -6.41 -8.42
N ALA A 469 -7.31 -5.22 -7.93
CA ALA A 469 -8.00 -4.61 -6.80
C ALA A 469 -9.48 -4.35 -7.13
N THR A 470 -9.78 -3.81 -8.32
CA THR A 470 -11.15 -3.56 -8.79
C THR A 470 -11.96 -4.85 -8.86
N LEU A 471 -11.43 -5.88 -9.55
CA LEU A 471 -12.13 -7.17 -9.68
C LEU A 471 -12.34 -7.86 -8.33
N SER A 472 -11.38 -7.73 -7.42
CA SER A 472 -11.48 -8.29 -6.07
C SER A 472 -12.58 -7.62 -5.25
N LEU A 473 -12.68 -6.28 -5.28
CA LEU A 473 -13.71 -5.54 -4.55
C LEU A 473 -15.13 -5.89 -5.02
N ILE A 474 -15.32 -6.11 -6.33
CA ILE A 474 -16.62 -6.52 -6.88
C ILE A 474 -17.03 -7.90 -6.34
N ARG A 475 -16.08 -8.83 -6.25
CA ARG A 475 -16.34 -10.21 -5.80
C ARG A 475 -16.46 -10.31 -4.29
N LYS A 476 -15.73 -9.50 -3.56
CA LYS A 476 -15.77 -9.40 -2.10
C LYS A 476 -15.39 -7.97 -1.72
N ASP A 477 -16.34 -7.23 -1.16
CA ASP A 477 -16.15 -5.87 -0.66
C ASP A 477 -15.23 -5.85 0.58
N CYS A 478 -13.95 -6.12 0.35
CA CYS A 478 -12.92 -6.29 1.36
C CYS A 478 -11.62 -5.67 0.84
N PRO A 479 -11.20 -4.51 1.39
CA PRO A 479 -10.00 -3.83 0.92
C PRO A 479 -8.74 -4.66 1.15
N VAL A 480 -8.68 -5.53 2.18
CA VAL A 480 -7.51 -6.40 2.40
C VAL A 480 -7.35 -7.41 1.27
N VAL A 481 -8.42 -8.08 0.85
CA VAL A 481 -8.36 -9.01 -0.30
C VAL A 481 -7.95 -8.25 -1.56
N ALA A 482 -8.53 -7.07 -1.81
CA ALA A 482 -8.21 -6.26 -2.98
C ALA A 482 -6.75 -5.79 -3.00
N SER A 483 -6.23 -5.34 -1.86
CA SER A 483 -4.84 -4.90 -1.71
C SER A 483 -3.86 -6.06 -1.86
N VAL A 484 -4.15 -7.24 -1.30
CA VAL A 484 -3.28 -8.41 -1.46
C VAL A 484 -3.28 -8.91 -2.91
N LEU A 485 -4.45 -9.15 -3.51
CA LEU A 485 -4.52 -9.65 -4.90
C LEU A 485 -4.00 -8.62 -5.90
N GLY A 486 -4.23 -7.33 -5.66
CA GLY A 486 -3.64 -6.22 -6.42
C GLY A 486 -2.12 -6.22 -6.35
N SER A 487 -1.53 -6.37 -5.16
CA SER A 487 -0.08 -6.47 -4.98
C SER A 487 0.52 -7.73 -5.64
N VAL A 488 -0.21 -8.85 -5.67
CA VAL A 488 0.23 -10.06 -6.41
C VAL A 488 0.34 -9.78 -7.90
N ALA A 489 -0.68 -9.14 -8.48
CA ALA A 489 -0.66 -8.79 -9.89
C ALA A 489 0.42 -7.76 -10.22
N ALA A 490 0.58 -6.73 -9.38
CA ALA A 490 1.63 -5.72 -9.52
C ALA A 490 3.03 -6.35 -9.53
N ALA A 491 3.28 -7.27 -8.60
CA ALA A 491 4.57 -7.95 -8.52
C ALA A 491 4.84 -8.86 -9.72
N LEU A 492 3.80 -9.50 -10.29
CA LEU A 492 3.94 -10.30 -11.51
C LEU A 492 4.22 -9.46 -12.75
N ALA A 493 3.62 -8.27 -12.84
CA ALA A 493 3.93 -7.31 -13.89
C ALA A 493 5.39 -6.85 -13.80
N CYS A 494 5.88 -6.52 -12.59
CA CYS A 494 7.28 -6.12 -12.37
C CYS A 494 8.33 -7.20 -12.72
N GLU A 495 7.97 -8.48 -12.59
CA GLU A 495 8.87 -9.62 -12.78
C GLU A 495 9.00 -10.07 -14.24
N ARG A 496 8.31 -9.40 -15.17
CA ARG A 496 8.27 -9.76 -16.59
C ARG A 496 8.66 -8.56 -17.43
N ASP A 497 9.31 -8.83 -18.54
CA ASP A 497 9.56 -7.78 -19.53
C ASP A 497 8.26 -7.38 -20.22
N GLY A 498 8.04 -6.07 -20.31
CA GLY A 498 6.89 -5.47 -21.00
C GLY A 498 5.58 -5.58 -20.23
N ASN A 499 4.56 -4.90 -20.76
CA ASN A 499 3.26 -4.74 -20.09
C ASN A 499 2.30 -5.90 -20.41
N ASN A 500 2.73 -7.12 -20.07
CA ASN A 500 2.00 -8.36 -20.37
C ASN A 500 0.84 -8.58 -19.38
N PRO A 501 -0.39 -8.85 -19.86
CA PRO A 501 -1.53 -9.12 -18.99
C PRO A 501 -1.30 -10.30 -18.03
N VAL A 502 -1.76 -10.14 -16.79
CA VAL A 502 -1.62 -11.15 -15.73
C VAL A 502 -2.86 -12.04 -15.72
N GLU A 503 -2.67 -13.34 -15.94
CA GLU A 503 -3.72 -14.34 -15.84
C GLU A 503 -3.91 -14.87 -14.40
N PRO A 504 -5.13 -15.32 -14.03
CA PRO A 504 -5.40 -15.84 -12.68
C PRO A 504 -4.59 -17.09 -12.34
N SER A 505 -4.25 -17.93 -13.32
CA SER A 505 -3.43 -19.14 -13.16
C SER A 505 -2.03 -18.80 -12.60
N ILE A 506 -1.44 -17.73 -13.13
CA ILE A 506 -0.11 -17.23 -12.78
C ILE A 506 -0.17 -16.51 -11.42
N ALA A 507 -1.18 -15.67 -11.23
CA ALA A 507 -1.45 -15.03 -9.94
C ALA A 507 -1.63 -16.06 -8.83
N LEU A 508 -2.32 -17.17 -9.10
CA LEU A 508 -2.53 -18.26 -8.15
C LEU A 508 -1.21 -18.97 -7.82
N ALA A 509 -0.38 -19.26 -8.82
CA ALA A 509 0.94 -19.85 -8.60
C ALA A 509 1.83 -18.94 -7.72
N LYS A 510 1.76 -17.62 -7.92
CA LYS A 510 2.47 -16.67 -7.05
C LYS A 510 1.88 -16.60 -5.66
N LEU A 511 0.56 -16.56 -5.53
CA LEU A 511 -0.12 -16.59 -4.23
C LEU A 511 0.25 -17.85 -3.44
N GLU A 512 0.35 -19.01 -4.10
CA GLU A 512 0.83 -20.25 -3.47
C GLU A 512 2.31 -20.19 -3.08
N ARG A 513 3.16 -19.53 -3.86
CA ARG A 513 4.56 -19.27 -3.46
C ARG A 513 4.64 -18.35 -2.25
N ILE A 514 3.82 -17.29 -2.21
CA ILE A 514 3.71 -16.39 -1.05
C ILE A 514 3.21 -17.18 0.14
N ARG A 515 2.18 -18.03 0.00
CA ARG A 515 1.69 -18.91 1.06
C ARG A 515 2.78 -19.86 1.55
N ARG A 516 3.60 -20.42 0.66
CA ARG A 516 4.71 -21.33 1.00
C ARG A 516 5.90 -20.61 1.62
N GLY A 517 6.28 -19.43 1.16
CA GLY A 517 7.35 -18.62 1.78
C GLY A 517 6.88 -18.03 3.11
N ALA A 518 5.60 -17.72 3.20
CA ALA A 518 4.95 -17.45 4.46
C ALA A 518 4.69 -18.72 5.27
N GLN A 519 5.00 -19.89 4.73
CA GLN A 519 5.22 -21.10 5.50
C GLN A 519 6.73 -21.19 5.82
N PHE A 520 7.62 -21.60 4.93
CA PHE A 520 9.04 -21.80 5.23
C PHE A 520 9.88 -20.51 5.38
N GLU A 521 9.86 -19.88 6.56
CA GLU A 521 10.97 -19.10 7.16
C GLU A 521 10.88 -19.14 8.70
#